data_AF-A0A2E4J1J9-F1
#
_entry.id   AF-A0A2E4J1J9-F1
#
_cell.length_a   1.000
_cell.length_b   1.000
_cell.length_c   1.000
_cell.angle_alpha   90.00
_cell.angle_beta   90.00
_cell.angle_gamma   90.00
#
_symmetry.space_group_name_H-M   'P 1'
#
loop_
_entity.id
_entity.type
_entity.pdbx_description
1 polymer ?
#
loop_
_entity_poly.entity_id
_entity_poly.type
_entity_poly.pdbx_seq_one_letter_code
_entity_poly.pdbx_strand_id
1 'polypeptide(L)'
;MGVVQTSDTELSLYLQTHYMLPDYHLRRYSLRLDGFASVNAPFSGGEMLTKPMQFSGEKLTLNLSTSSAGSIRVEIQDEAGGPLKGYSLEDSDVVFGDEIAQVVTWKKRRTFLPWPGKRFGSAS
;
A
#
# COMPACT_ATOMS: atom_id res chain seq x y z
N MET A 1 -27.44 -4.62 -0.82
CA MET A 1 -26.06 -4.25 -0.38
C MET A 1 -25.26 -3.82 -1.56
N GLY A 2 -24.57 -2.69 -1.44
CA GLY A 2 -23.88 -2.08 -2.57
C GLY A 2 -22.71 -1.22 -2.14
N VAL A 3 -21.65 -1.29 -2.94
CA VAL A 3 -20.47 -0.43 -2.86
C VAL A 3 -20.45 0.41 -4.14
N VAL A 4 -20.38 1.72 -4.00
CA VAL A 4 -20.34 2.67 -5.13
C VAL A 4 -19.26 3.70 -4.86
N GLN A 5 -18.42 3.97 -5.85
CA GLN A 5 -17.54 5.14 -5.80
C GLN A 5 -18.39 6.41 -5.95
N THR A 6 -18.40 7.24 -4.91
CA THR A 6 -19.19 8.48 -4.85
C THR A 6 -18.37 9.73 -5.13
N SER A 7 -17.04 9.62 -5.16
CA SER A 7 -16.13 10.68 -5.60
C SER A 7 -14.79 10.11 -6.07
N ASP A 8 -13.89 10.98 -6.53
CA ASP A 8 -12.52 10.61 -6.93
C ASP A 8 -11.68 9.99 -5.80
N THR A 9 -12.13 10.08 -4.54
CA THR A 9 -11.41 9.54 -3.37
C THR A 9 -12.29 8.74 -2.40
N GLU A 10 -13.59 8.61 -2.65
CA GLU A 10 -14.54 8.02 -1.70
C GLU A 10 -15.35 6.87 -2.30
N LEU A 11 -15.39 5.76 -1.56
CA LEU A 11 -16.35 4.67 -1.72
C LEU A 11 -17.45 4.81 -0.66
N SER A 12 -18.70 4.79 -1.11
CA SER A 12 -19.86 4.65 -0.24
C SER A 12 -20.28 3.20 -0.14
N LEU A 13 -20.34 2.67 1.08
CA LEU A 13 -20.97 1.38 1.40
C LEU A 13 -22.38 1.64 1.92
N TYR A 14 -23.37 1.05 1.27
CA TYR A 14 -24.78 1.11 1.69
C TYR A 14 -25.17 -0.20 2.36
N LEU A 15 -25.53 -0.11 3.65
CA LEU A 15 -25.97 -1.23 4.48
C LEU A 15 -27.45 -1.14 4.85
N GLN A 16 -28.16 -2.26 4.73
CA GLN A 16 -29.57 -2.42 5.02
C GLN A 16 -29.63 -2.82 6.47
N THR A 17 -30.15 -1.93 7.31
CA THR A 17 -30.20 -2.12 8.75
C THR A 17 -31.66 -2.34 9.13
N HIS A 18 -31.89 -3.20 10.14
CA HIS A 18 -33.24 -3.54 10.60
C HIS A 18 -34.10 -4.16 9.49
N TYR A 19 -33.51 -5.05 8.70
CA TYR A 19 -34.24 -5.80 7.67
C TYR A 19 -35.35 -6.63 8.33
N MET A 20 -36.57 -6.56 7.78
CA MET A 20 -37.80 -7.15 8.31
C MET A 20 -38.35 -6.54 9.61
N LEU A 21 -37.84 -5.37 10.03
CA LEU A 21 -38.39 -4.60 11.15
C LEU A 21 -39.04 -3.29 10.66
N PRO A 22 -39.99 -2.71 11.43
CA PRO A 22 -40.72 -1.51 11.02
C PRO A 22 -39.86 -0.25 10.82
N ASP A 23 -38.70 -0.20 11.46
CA ASP A 23 -37.74 0.91 11.41
C ASP A 23 -36.55 0.62 10.47
N TYR A 24 -36.80 -0.18 9.42
CA TYR A 24 -35.87 -0.43 8.34
C TYR A 24 -35.30 0.88 7.78
N HIS A 25 -33.97 0.95 7.72
CA HIS A 25 -33.26 2.10 7.17
C HIS A 25 -31.96 1.69 6.48
N LEU A 26 -31.51 2.55 5.58
CA LEU A 26 -30.19 2.44 4.98
C LEU A 26 -29.18 3.25 5.78
N ARG A 27 -28.02 2.65 6.03
CA ARG A 27 -26.84 3.36 6.53
C ARG A 27 -25.82 3.48 5.42
N ARG A 28 -25.29 4.70 5.24
CA ARG A 28 -24.16 4.97 4.34
C ARG A 28 -22.91 5.15 5.17
N TYR A 29 -21.88 4.38 4.85
CA TYR A 29 -20.52 4.56 5.37
C TYR A 29 -19.65 5.08 4.24
N SER A 30 -18.79 6.06 4.54
CA SER A 30 -17.77 6.57 3.61
C SER A 30 -16.44 5.93 3.93
N LEU A 31 -15.77 5.44 2.89
CA LEU A 31 -14.49 4.75 2.96
C LEU A 31 -13.55 5.36 1.92
N ARG A 32 -12.25 5.37 2.19
CA ARG A 32 -11.27 5.79 1.18
C ARG A 32 -11.13 4.71 0.10
N LEU A 33 -10.82 5.10 -1.14
CA LEU A 33 -10.59 4.15 -2.24
C LEU A 33 -9.47 3.14 -1.95
N ASP A 34 -8.43 3.57 -1.24
CA ASP A 34 -7.28 2.76 -0.83
C ASP A 34 -7.59 1.83 0.37
N GLY A 35 -8.83 1.86 0.90
CA GLY A 35 -9.22 1.06 2.06
C GLY A 35 -9.67 -0.38 1.76
N PHE A 36 -9.72 -0.81 0.48
CA PHE A 36 -10.27 -2.13 0.09
C PHE A 36 -9.40 -2.98 -0.84
N ALA A 37 -8.33 -2.43 -1.41
CA ALA A 37 -7.50 -3.17 -2.34
C ALA A 37 -6.36 -3.87 -1.61
N SER A 38 -6.19 -5.16 -1.85
CA SER A 38 -5.02 -5.93 -1.42
C SER A 38 -4.43 -6.68 -2.60
N VAL A 39 -3.12 -6.91 -2.53
CA VAL A 39 -2.39 -7.70 -3.50
C VAL A 39 -2.11 -9.03 -2.84
N ASN A 40 -2.49 -10.12 -3.50
CA ASN A 40 -2.31 -11.47 -2.98
C ASN A 40 -1.43 -12.26 -3.93
N ALA A 41 -0.44 -12.97 -3.39
CA ALA A 41 0.43 -13.86 -4.14
C ALA A 41 0.19 -15.32 -3.69
N PRO A 42 0.22 -16.29 -4.62
CA PRO A 42 0.20 -17.71 -4.27
C PRO A 42 1.49 -18.12 -3.55
N PHE A 43 1.55 -19.34 -3.02
CA PHE A 43 2.75 -19.87 -2.35
C PHE A 43 4.02 -19.86 -3.24
N SER A 44 3.86 -19.97 -4.56
CA SER A 44 4.96 -19.85 -5.52
C SER A 44 5.59 -18.45 -5.58
N GLY A 45 5.01 -17.47 -4.86
CA GLY A 45 5.40 -16.07 -4.91
C GLY A 45 4.69 -15.31 -6.03
N GLY A 46 4.99 -14.03 -6.10
CA GLY A 46 4.49 -13.09 -7.09
C GLY A 46 5.18 -11.76 -6.95
N GLU A 47 5.10 -10.94 -7.99
CA GLU A 47 5.70 -9.61 -8.03
C GLU A 47 4.64 -8.58 -8.41
N MET A 48 4.80 -7.37 -7.89
CA MET A 48 3.99 -6.23 -8.26
C MET A 48 4.90 -5.03 -8.43
N LEU A 49 4.70 -4.30 -9.52
CA LEU A 49 5.30 -2.99 -9.73
C LEU A 49 4.26 -1.90 -9.45
N THR A 50 4.62 -0.92 -8.63
CA THR A 50 3.78 0.25 -8.37
C THR A 50 3.86 1.23 -9.55
N LYS A 51 2.89 2.14 -9.63
CA LYS A 51 3.06 3.31 -10.49
C LYS A 51 4.18 4.19 -9.92
N PRO A 52 4.99 4.86 -10.77
CA PRO A 52 5.95 5.85 -10.30
C PRO A 52 5.27 6.88 -9.40
N MET A 53 5.90 7.20 -8.28
CA MET A 53 5.37 8.14 -7.31
C MET A 53 6.48 9.00 -6.70
N GLN A 54 6.18 10.27 -6.45
CA GLN A 54 7.07 11.14 -5.71
C GLN A 54 6.92 10.86 -4.22
N PHE A 55 8.05 10.66 -3.55
CA PHE A 55 8.07 10.33 -2.14
C PHE A 55 8.54 11.53 -1.30
N SER A 56 7.78 11.88 -0.26
CA SER A 56 8.05 13.05 0.60
C SER A 56 8.14 12.69 2.09
N GLY A 57 8.78 11.58 2.42
CA GLY A 57 8.96 11.11 3.80
C GLY A 57 10.35 10.57 4.07
N GLU A 58 10.50 9.90 5.21
CA GLU A 58 11.78 9.33 5.65
C GLU A 58 11.82 7.80 5.64
N LYS A 59 10.67 7.11 5.60
CA LYS A 59 10.57 5.65 5.74
C LYS A 59 9.46 5.09 4.87
N LEU A 60 9.62 3.87 4.37
CA LEU A 60 8.53 3.10 3.76
C LEU A 60 7.91 2.19 4.82
N THR A 61 6.58 2.22 4.88
CA THR A 61 5.80 1.29 5.70
C THR A 61 4.85 0.48 4.82
N LEU A 62 4.65 -0.78 5.17
CA LEU A 62 3.70 -1.67 4.52
C LEU A 62 2.59 -2.06 5.50
N ASN A 63 1.35 -2.05 5.00
CA ASN A 63 0.27 -2.84 5.56
C ASN A 63 0.36 -4.23 4.93
N LEU A 64 0.63 -5.25 5.72
CA LEU A 64 0.89 -6.61 5.23
C LEU A 64 0.31 -7.66 6.17
N SER A 65 0.00 -8.81 5.58
CA SER A 65 -0.27 -10.05 6.29
C SER A 65 0.33 -11.20 5.48
N THR A 66 1.27 -11.93 6.07
CA THR A 66 1.93 -13.08 5.45
C THR A 66 1.68 -14.35 6.25
N SER A 67 1.64 -15.51 5.57
CA SER A 67 1.69 -16.79 6.28
C SER A 67 3.04 -16.97 6.99
N SER A 68 3.14 -17.96 7.88
CA SER A 68 4.37 -18.26 8.63
C SER A 68 5.58 -18.61 7.74
N ALA A 69 5.34 -19.12 6.53
CA ALA A 69 6.37 -19.39 5.53
C ALA A 69 6.46 -18.30 4.43
N GLY A 70 5.58 -17.30 4.48
CA GLY A 70 5.53 -16.22 3.51
C GLY A 70 6.43 -15.05 3.92
N SER A 71 6.93 -14.33 2.92
CA SER A 71 7.68 -13.10 3.16
C SER A 71 7.60 -12.15 1.98
N ILE A 72 7.95 -10.89 2.24
CA ILE A 72 7.99 -9.81 1.27
C ILE A 72 9.40 -9.21 1.28
N ARG A 73 9.90 -8.85 0.10
CA ARG A 73 11.03 -7.96 -0.09
C ARG A 73 10.59 -6.78 -0.95
N VAL A 74 11.28 -5.66 -0.82
CA VAL A 74 10.92 -4.43 -1.53
C VAL A 74 12.16 -3.83 -2.16
N GLU A 75 12.00 -3.37 -3.38
CA GLU A 75 13.00 -2.60 -4.09
C GLU A 75 12.43 -1.23 -4.46
N ILE A 76 13.30 -0.22 -4.44
CA ILE A 76 12.99 1.09 -4.99
C ILE A 76 13.70 1.20 -6.33
N GLN A 77 12.94 1.54 -7.37
CA GLN A 77 13.45 1.73 -8.73
C GLN A 77 13.49 3.20 -9.12
N ASP A 78 14.35 3.54 -10.07
CA ASP A 78 14.36 4.83 -10.75
C ASP A 78 13.28 4.91 -11.86
N GLU A 79 13.21 6.04 -12.55
CA GLU A 79 12.25 6.27 -13.64
C GLU A 79 12.45 5.35 -14.85
N ALA A 80 13.64 4.74 -14.99
CA ALA A 80 13.96 3.77 -16.02
C ALA A 80 13.65 2.33 -15.60
N GLY A 81 13.15 2.11 -14.38
CA GLY A 81 12.87 0.79 -13.80
C GLY A 81 14.11 0.09 -13.25
N GLY A 82 15.25 0.79 -13.13
CA GLY A 82 16.48 0.25 -12.57
C GLY A 82 16.49 0.33 -11.04
N PRO A 83 17.06 -0.67 -10.32
CA PRO A 83 17.17 -0.61 -8.87
C PRO A 83 18.00 0.58 -8.40
N LEU A 84 17.46 1.35 -7.46
CA LEU A 84 18.18 2.45 -6.83
C LEU A 84 19.25 1.89 -5.87
N LYS A 85 20.50 2.34 -6.02
CA LYS A 85 21.63 1.88 -5.22
C LYS A 85 21.35 2.02 -3.72
N GLY A 86 21.50 0.93 -2.97
CA GLY A 86 21.23 0.90 -1.53
C GLY A 86 19.78 0.52 -1.17
N TYR A 87 18.93 0.32 -2.18
CA TYR A 87 17.50 0.00 -2.08
C TYR A 87 17.08 -1.14 -3.03
N SER A 88 18.02 -1.95 -3.50
CA SER A 88 17.73 -3.13 -4.34
C SER A 88 17.10 -4.27 -3.54
N LEU A 89 16.54 -5.27 -4.22
CA LEU A 89 16.08 -6.51 -3.56
C LEU A 89 17.18 -7.22 -2.77
N GLU A 90 18.42 -7.15 -3.23
CA GLU A 90 19.59 -7.75 -2.56
C GLU A 90 19.92 -7.03 -1.24
N ASP A 91 19.65 -5.73 -1.19
CA ASP A 91 19.81 -4.92 0.01
C ASP A 91 18.59 -5.00 0.94
N SER A 92 17.43 -5.46 0.45
CA SER A 92 16.17 -5.53 1.21
C SER A 92 16.25 -6.58 2.30
N ASP A 93 15.94 -6.16 3.52
CA ASP A 93 15.66 -7.12 4.58
C ASP A 93 14.31 -7.81 4.31
N VAL A 94 14.18 -9.04 4.79
CA VAL A 94 12.97 -9.85 4.64
C VAL A 94 11.91 -9.36 5.63
N VAL A 95 10.70 -9.12 5.14
CA VAL A 95 9.55 -8.67 5.94
C VAL A 95 8.49 -9.77 5.99
N PHE A 96 7.96 -10.06 7.17
CA PHE A 96 6.89 -11.05 7.39
C PHE A 96 6.08 -10.66 8.63
N GLY A 97 4.89 -11.24 8.80
CA GLY A 97 4.02 -11.02 9.96
C GLY A 97 2.62 -10.55 9.56
N ASP A 98 1.93 -9.92 10.52
CA ASP A 98 0.61 -9.33 10.34
C ASP A 98 0.60 -7.94 11.00
N GLU A 99 0.82 -6.91 10.20
CA GLU A 99 1.13 -5.56 10.67
C GLU A 99 0.53 -4.50 9.74
N ILE A 100 -0.08 -3.48 10.33
CA ILE A 100 -0.73 -2.38 9.57
C ILE A 100 0.30 -1.35 9.09
N ALA A 101 1.46 -1.26 9.75
CA ALA A 101 2.49 -0.26 9.46
C ALA A 101 3.91 -0.79 9.70
N GLN A 102 4.27 -1.90 9.05
CA GLN A 102 5.59 -2.50 9.17
C GLN A 102 6.63 -1.69 8.40
N VAL A 103 7.71 -1.28 9.08
CA VAL A 103 8.78 -0.50 8.45
C VAL A 103 9.67 -1.40 7.61
N VAL A 104 9.79 -1.08 6.33
CA VAL A 104 10.72 -1.75 5.42
C VAL A 104 12.13 -1.23 5.66
N THR A 105 13.10 -2.14 5.62
CA THR A 105 14.50 -1.80 5.83
C THR A 105 15.39 -2.40 4.75
N TRP A 106 16.48 -1.69 4.47
CA TRP A 106 17.53 -2.15 3.57
C TRP A 106 18.85 -2.14 4.34
N LYS A 107 19.48 -3.31 4.50
CA LYS A 107 20.67 -3.50 5.35
C LYS A 107 20.49 -2.89 6.74
N LYS A 108 19.34 -3.15 7.37
CA LYS A 108 18.89 -2.64 8.68
C LYS A 108 18.70 -1.13 8.77
N ARG A 109 18.78 -0.40 7.65
CA ARG A 109 18.48 1.04 7.62
C ARG A 109 16.99 1.25 7.47
N ARG A 110 16.41 2.00 8.41
CA ARG A 110 14.98 2.33 8.46
C ARG A 110 14.64 3.64 7.76
N THR A 111 15.63 4.50 7.59
CA THR A 111 15.47 5.85 7.03
C THR A 111 16.12 5.92 5.66
N PHE A 112 15.49 6.64 4.75
CA PHE A 112 16.06 6.93 3.45
C PHE A 112 17.35 7.76 3.58
N LEU A 113 18.30 7.44 2.72
CA LEU A 113 19.40 8.31 2.39
C LEU A 113 18.79 9.55 1.73
N PRO A 114 19.48 10.71 1.81
CA PRO A 114 19.03 11.92 1.14
C PRO A 114 18.60 11.59 -0.29
N TRP A 115 17.34 11.84 -0.62
CA TRP A 115 16.75 11.42 -1.88
C TRP A 115 17.58 12.02 -3.04
N PRO A 116 18.19 11.20 -3.90
CA PRO A 116 19.07 11.70 -4.96
C PRO A 116 18.29 12.25 -6.16
N GLY A 117 16.97 12.06 -6.23
CA GLY A 117 16.14 12.55 -7.33
C GLY A 117 15.88 14.06 -7.25
N LYS A 118 15.89 14.73 -8.40
CA LYS A 118 15.55 16.15 -8.50
C LYS A 118 14.14 16.39 -7.98
N ARG A 119 13.96 17.43 -7.14
CA ARG A 119 12.64 18.02 -6.90
C ARG A 119 12.13 18.55 -8.24
N PHE A 120 11.11 17.92 -8.82
CA PHE A 120 10.40 18.51 -9.94
C PHE A 120 9.51 19.62 -9.38
N GLY A 121 9.88 20.87 -9.66
CA GLY A 121 9.10 22.04 -9.31
C GLY A 121 7.71 22.00 -9.96
N SER A 122 6.74 22.55 -9.24
CA SER A 122 5.37 22.78 -9.69
C SER A 122 5.35 23.39 -11.10
N ALA A 123 4.66 22.74 -12.03
CA ALA A 123 4.17 23.41 -13.22
C ALA A 123 3.02 24.34 -12.82
N SER A 124 3.17 25.60 -13.21
CA SER A 124 2.21 26.71 -13.15
C SER A 124 0.87 26.41 -13.82
#